data_AF-A0A486NXY6-F1
#
_entry.id   AF-A0A486NXY6-F1
#
_cell.length_a   1.000
_cell.length_b   1.000
_cell.length_c   1.000
_cell.angle_alpha   90.00
_cell.angle_beta   90.00
_cell.angle_gamma   90.00
#
_symmetry.space_group_name_H-M   'P 1'
#
loop_
_entity.id
_entity.type
_entity.pdbx_description
1 polymer ?
#
loop_
_entity_poly.entity_id
_entity_poly.type
_entity_poly.pdbx_seq_one_letter_code
_entity_poly.pdbx_strand_id
1 'polypeptide(L)' 'MQWVSVGEALPETRSQFQMVIVATNKGIGVASYNAINGFYDAILNGGKQYSKLEISHWMYLPDQPEK' A
#
# COMPACT_ATOMS: atom_id res chain seq x y z
N MET A 1 1.49 -1.63 -14.22
CA MET A 1 1.34 -1.96 -12.79
C MET A 1 2.37 -3.02 -12.42
N GLN A 2 3.30 -2.72 -11.51
CA GLN A 2 4.36 -3.63 -11.08
C GLN A 2 4.49 -3.57 -9.55
N TRP A 3 4.65 -4.73 -8.91
CA TRP A 3 4.94 -4.83 -7.48
C TRP A 3 6.38 -4.39 -7.20
N VAL A 4 6.55 -3.57 -6.17
CA VAL A 4 7.84 -3.08 -5.68
C VAL A 4 8.05 -3.59 -4.26
N SER A 5 9.21 -4.19 -3.99
CA SER A 5 9.54 -4.63 -2.64
C SER A 5 9.82 -3.42 -1.74
N VAL A 6 9.31 -3.45 -0.50
CA VAL A 6 9.57 -2.39 0.49
C VAL A 6 11.08 -2.23 0.79
N GLY A 7 11.85 -3.32 0.64
CA GLY A 7 13.31 -3.29 0.81
C GLY A 7 14.07 -2.67 -0.37
N GLU A 8 13.44 -2.57 -1.54
CA GLU A 8 14.04 -1.97 -2.74
C GLU A 8 13.74 -0.47 -2.82
N ALA A 9 12.47 -0.10 -2.67
CA ALA A 9 12.02 1.28 -2.71
C ALA A 9 10.69 1.47 -1.96
N LEU A 10 10.47 2.69 -1.48
CA LEU A 10 9.22 3.13 -0.87
C LEU A 10 8.40 3.99 -1.84
N PRO A 11 7.07 4.11 -1.67
CA PRO A 11 6.26 4.97 -2.53
C PRO A 11 6.73 6.42 -2.52
N GLU A 12 6.80 7.05 -3.68
CA GLU A 12 7.01 8.49 -3.76
C GLU A 12 5.74 9.21 -3.28
N THR A 13 5.89 10.11 -2.31
CA THR A 13 4.79 10.95 -1.82
C THR A 13 4.59 12.14 -2.74
N ARG A 14 3.74 11.98 -3.77
CA ARG A 14 3.31 13.07 -4.67
C ARG A 14 2.32 14.03 -4.00
N SER A 15 1.73 13.60 -2.89
CA SER A 15 0.79 14.32 -2.03
C SER A 15 1.09 14.00 -0.55
N GLN A 16 0.46 14.73 0.37
CA GLN A 16 0.61 14.51 1.82
C GLN A 16 0.21 13.09 2.24
N PHE A 17 -0.69 12.45 1.48
CA PHE A 17 -1.16 11.08 1.66
C PHE A 17 -1.13 10.38 0.30
N GLN A 18 -0.35 9.30 0.15
CA GLN A 18 -0.33 8.49 -1.07
C GLN A 18 -0.96 7.14 -0.79
N MET A 19 -2.08 6.84 -1.46
CA MET A 19 -2.73 5.53 -1.36
C MET A 19 -2.09 4.55 -2.32
N VAL A 20 -1.82 3.33 -1.85
CA VAL A 20 -1.18 2.26 -2.62
C VAL A 20 -1.84 0.92 -2.30
N ILE A 21 -1.75 -0.01 -3.24
CA ILE A 21 -2.08 -1.42 -3.00
C ILE A 21 -0.87 -2.04 -2.29
N VAL A 22 -1.11 -2.85 -1.26
CA VAL A 22 -0.06 -3.50 -0.47
C VAL A 22 -0.28 -5.01 -0.40
N ALA A 23 0.82 -5.75 -0.45
CA ALA A 23 0.86 -7.17 -0.13
C ALA A 23 1.40 -7.33 1.29
N THR A 24 0.67 -8.08 2.11
CA THR A 24 1.00 -8.31 3.51
C THR A 24 1.10 -9.79 3.83
N ASN A 25 1.66 -10.12 5.00
CA ASN A 25 1.61 -11.47 5.57
C ASN A 25 0.20 -12.02 5.86
N LYS A 26 -0.87 -11.21 5.67
CA LYS A 26 -2.28 -11.59 5.81
C LYS A 26 -3.09 -11.47 4.52
N GLY A 27 -2.46 -11.12 3.40
CA GLY A 27 -3.11 -10.98 2.10
C GLY A 27 -2.90 -9.61 1.46
N ILE A 28 -3.69 -9.31 0.44
CA ILE A 28 -3.61 -8.06 -0.34
C ILE A 28 -4.67 -7.08 0.15
N GLY A 29 -4.33 -5.80 0.16
CA GLY A 29 -5.23 -4.71 0.52
C GLY A 29 -4.73 -3.35 0.03
N VAL A 30 -5.24 -2.30 0.63
CA VAL A 30 -4.81 -0.92 0.39
C VAL A 30 -4.30 -0.30 1.67
N ALA A 31 -3.31 0.58 1.56
CA ALA A 31 -2.80 1.35 2.69
C ALA A 31 -2.47 2.77 2.26
N SER A 32 -2.49 3.69 3.23
CA SER A 32 -1.94 5.02 3.07
C SER A 32 -0.45 4.98 3.36
N TYR A 33 0.33 5.73 2.60
CA TYR A 33 1.76 5.93 2.82
C TYR A 33 2.06 7.42 2.93
N ASN A 34 2.92 7.77 3.89
CA ASN A 34 3.61 9.05 3.92
C ASN A 34 5.05 8.86 4.41
N ALA A 35 5.94 9.78 4.07
CA ALA A 35 7.37 9.66 4.37
C ALA A 35 7.72 9.72 5.87
N ILE A 36 6.80 10.22 6.71
CA ILE A 36 7.02 10.42 8.15
C ILE A 36 6.62 9.15 8.95
N ASN A 37 5.44 8.62 8.66
CA ASN A 37 4.81 7.52 9.40
C ASN A 37 4.97 6.17 8.68
N GLY A 38 5.45 6.16 7.44
CA GLY A 38 5.46 4.97 6.60
C GLY A 38 4.04 4.57 6.18
N PHE A 39 3.77 3.27 6.19
CA PHE A 39 2.44 2.71 5.87
C PHE A 39 1.51 2.71 7.09
N TYR A 40 0.26 3.14 6.90
CA TYR A 40 -0.77 3.17 7.94
C TYR A 40 -2.17 2.97 7.32
N ASP A 41 -3.16 2.76 8.20
CA ASP A 41 -4.57 2.53 7.85
C ASP A 41 -4.77 1.45 6.80
N ALA A 42 -4.00 0.35 6.91
CA ALA A 42 -4.10 -0.76 5.98
C ALA A 42 -5.44 -1.49 6.12
N ILE A 43 -6.20 -1.56 5.02
CA ILE A 43 -7.47 -2.27 4.91
C ILE A 43 -7.25 -3.46 3.98
N LEU A 44 -7.35 -4.67 4.53
CA LEU A 44 -7.23 -5.91 3.76
C LEU A 44 -8.57 -6.36 3.20
N ASN A 45 -8.52 -7.17 2.14
CA ASN A 45 -9.70 -7.81 1.56
C ASN A 45 -10.55 -8.51 2.63
N GLY A 46 -11.87 -8.27 2.58
CA GLY A 46 -12.82 -8.75 3.58
C GLY A 46 -12.96 -7.85 4.82
N GLY A 47 -12.37 -6.64 4.82
CA GLY A 47 -12.59 -5.61 5.85
C GLY A 47 -11.98 -5.96 7.21
N LYS A 48 -11.06 -6.93 7.27
CA LYS A 48 -10.43 -7.36 8.50
C LYS A 48 -9.21 -6.49 8.81
N GLN A 49 -9.25 -5.84 9.96
CA GLN A 49 -8.11 -5.12 10.53
C GLN A 49 -7.31 -6.08 11.39
N TYR A 50 -6.01 -6.21 11.13
CA TYR A 50 -5.11 -7.04 11.91
C TYR A 50 -4.15 -6.15 12.70
N SER A 51 -3.81 -6.56 13.92
CA SER A 51 -2.65 -6.02 14.61
C SER A 51 -1.38 -6.61 13.97
N LYS A 52 -0.31 -5.79 13.86
CA LYS A 52 1.01 -6.18 13.32
C LYS A 52 0.95 -6.69 11.86
N LEU A 53 0.47 -5.85 10.95
CA LEU A 53 0.60 -6.10 9.52
C LEU A 53 2.04 -5.85 9.09
N GLU A 54 2.61 -6.85 8.42
CA GLU A 54 3.92 -6.72 7.78
C GLU A 54 3.69 -6.59 6.28
N ILE A 55 4.06 -5.42 5.72
CA ILE A 55 3.93 -5.11 4.30
C ILE A 55 5.25 -5.50 3.64
N SER A 56 5.18 -6.41 2.66
CA SER A 56 6.36 -6.88 1.93
C SER A 56 6.52 -6.16 0.60
N HIS A 57 5.40 -5.84 -0.07
CA HIS A 57 5.40 -5.20 -1.38
C HIS A 57 4.28 -4.17 -1.48
N TRP A 58 4.45 -3.23 -2.39
CA TRP A 58 3.45 -2.22 -2.72
C TRP A 58 3.38 -1.99 -4.22
N MET A 59 2.30 -1.36 -4.69
CA MET A 59 2.15 -0.87 -6.05
C MET A 59 1.20 0.33 -6.08
N TYR A 60 1.38 1.22 -7.06
CA TYR A 60 0.43 2.30 -7.30
C TYR A 60 -0.94 1.76 -7.69
N LEU A 61 -1.98 2.51 -7.33
CA LEU A 61 -3.32 2.25 -7.83
C LEU A 61 -3.32 2.32 -9.37
N PRO A 62 -4.16 1.51 -10.04
CA PRO A 62 -4.41 1.66 -11.46
C PRO A 62 -4.77 3.10 -11.79
N ASP A 63 -4.37 3.56 -12.97
CA ASP A 63 -5.05 4.69 -13.58
C ASP A 63 -6.52 4.34 -13.81
N GLN A 64 -7.37 5.36 -13.79
CA GLN A 64 -8.78 5.18 -14.14
C GLN A 64 -8.90 4.52 -15.52
N PRO A 65 -9.86 3.61 -15.75
CA PRO A 65 -10.09 3.04 -17.07
C PRO A 65 -10.34 4.16 -18.09
N GLU A 66 -9.70 4.09 -19.24
CA GLU A 66 -10.04 4.94 -20.38
C GLU A 66 -11.45 4.55 -20.88
N LYS A 67 -12.26 5.56 -21.25
CA LYS A 67 -13.63 5.37 -21.72
C LYS A 67 -13.69 4.83 -23.15
#